data_AF-A0A847W7T6-F1
#
_entry.id   AF-A0A847W7T6-F1
#
_cell.length_a   1.000
_cell.length_b   1.000
_cell.length_c   1.000
_cell.angle_alpha   90.00
_cell.angle_beta   90.00
_cell.angle_gamma   90.00
#
_symmetry.space_group_name_H-M   'P 1'
#
loop_
_entity.id
_entity.type
_entity.pdbx_description
1 polymer ?
#
loop_
_entity_poly.entity_id
_entity_poly.type
_entity_poly.pdbx_seq_one_letter_code
_entity_poly.pdbx_strand_id
1 'polypeptide(L)'
;NIKVSNSIKKIAKNMGVKIKQYDVIYHLIEDLQKQMLKLMDSTIDEVVIAEAEILEIFEMKGEKIAGVRVKTGEIKQHDLLHLKRGEEIVANPVIKRMMHGKDEIKVVKSKNEAGLTFKNKKLEFQVGDLIVAYRQEE
;
A
#
# COMPACT_ATOMS: atom_id res chain seq x y z
N ASN A 1 -2.74 21.15 -39.95
CA ASN A 1 -1.56 20.67 -39.20
C ASN A 1 -0.61 21.85 -38.97
N ILE A 2 -0.20 22.12 -37.72
CA ILE A 2 0.65 23.28 -37.37
C ILE A 2 2.10 22.81 -37.17
N LYS A 3 3.04 23.42 -37.91
CA LYS A 3 4.47 23.17 -37.76
C LYS A 3 5.03 23.99 -36.60
N VAL A 4 5.60 23.30 -35.61
CA VAL A 4 6.30 23.94 -34.48
C VAL A 4 7.68 24.41 -34.93
N SER A 5 7.98 25.70 -34.75
CA SER A 5 9.26 26.31 -35.14
C SER A 5 10.42 25.84 -34.26
N ASN A 6 11.64 25.86 -34.81
CA ASN A 6 12.85 25.41 -34.09
C ASN A 6 13.13 26.23 -32.81
N SER A 7 12.77 27.51 -32.79
CA SER A 7 12.89 28.36 -31.61
C SER A 7 11.99 27.86 -30.47
N ILE A 8 10.75 27.49 -30.77
CA ILE A 8 9.79 26.96 -29.78
C ILE A 8 10.25 25.60 -29.25
N LYS A 9 10.79 24.72 -30.11
CA LYS A 9 11.34 23.42 -29.67
C LYS A 9 12.51 23.57 -28.69
N LYS A 10 13.42 24.53 -28.95
CA LYS A 10 14.55 24.81 -28.06
C LYS A 10 14.09 25.34 -26.70
N ILE A 11 13.14 26.27 -26.72
CA ILE A 11 12.55 26.84 -25.51
C ILE A 11 11.86 25.77 -24.67
N ALA A 12 11.03 24.93 -25.30
CA ALA A 12 10.32 23.86 -24.62
C ALA A 12 11.28 22.82 -24.01
N LYS A 13 12.35 22.47 -24.73
CA LYS A 13 13.42 21.60 -24.21
C LYS A 13 14.11 22.19 -22.97
N ASN A 14 14.38 23.50 -22.97
CA ASN A 14 14.98 24.18 -21.83
C ASN A 14 14.05 24.25 -20.61
N MET A 15 12.74 24.35 -20.81
CA MET A 15 11.75 24.38 -19.73
C MET A 15 11.24 23.00 -19.30
N GLY A 16 11.74 21.91 -19.91
CA GLY A 16 11.22 20.56 -19.65
C GLY A 16 9.80 20.31 -20.15
N VAL A 17 9.26 21.19 -21.00
CA VAL A 17 7.91 21.10 -21.54
C VAL A 17 7.91 20.19 -22.78
N LYS A 18 7.09 19.13 -22.77
CA LYS A 18 6.92 18.23 -23.92
C LYS A 18 5.90 18.81 -24.90
N ILE A 19 6.29 18.95 -26.16
CA ILE A 19 5.40 19.33 -27.26
C ILE A 19 5.08 18.07 -28.07
N LYS A 20 3.79 17.72 -28.19
CA LYS A 20 3.30 16.65 -29.07
C LYS A 20 2.54 17.27 -30.25
N GLN A 21 2.82 16.79 -31.46
CA GLN A 21 2.11 17.16 -32.68
C GLN A 21 1.29 15.95 -33.14
N TYR A 22 0.05 16.20 -33.55
CA TYR A 22 -0.85 15.16 -34.04
C TYR A 22 -1.39 15.57 -35.42
N ASP A 23 -1.33 14.64 -36.36
CA ASP A 23 -1.79 14.86 -37.73
C ASP A 23 -3.26 14.46 -37.92
N VAL A 24 -3.80 13.66 -36.98
CA VAL A 24 -5.17 13.12 -36.99
C VAL A 24 -5.81 13.36 -35.62
N ILE A 25 -7.02 13.90 -35.60
CA ILE A 25 -7.72 14.26 -34.35
C ILE A 25 -8.00 13.04 -33.46
N TYR A 26 -8.24 11.86 -34.03
CA TYR A 26 -8.44 10.61 -33.28
C TYR A 26 -7.20 10.19 -32.50
N HIS A 27 -5.98 10.39 -33.02
CA HIS A 27 -4.74 10.09 -32.30
C HIS A 27 -4.54 11.02 -31.10
N LEU A 28 -4.99 12.28 -31.19
CA LEU A 28 -4.98 13.20 -30.04
C LEU A 28 -5.92 12.69 -28.94
N ILE A 29 -7.14 12.30 -29.30
CA ILE A 29 -8.15 11.80 -28.35
C ILE A 29 -7.65 10.52 -27.69
N GLU A 30 -7.12 9.57 -28.48
CA GLU A 30 -6.55 8.34 -27.95
C GLU A 30 -5.35 8.59 -27.02
N ASP A 31 -4.41 9.48 -27.39
CA ASP A 31 -3.25 9.76 -26.55
C ASP A 31 -3.65 10.52 -25.27
N LEU A 32 -4.74 11.28 -25.30
CA LEU A 32 -5.31 11.94 -24.11
C LEU A 32 -5.96 10.90 -23.20
N GLN A 33 -6.74 9.97 -23.74
CA GLN A 33 -7.32 8.84 -23.00
C GLN A 33 -6.24 7.93 -22.42
N LYS A 34 -5.21 7.57 -23.20
CA LYS A 34 -4.06 6.77 -22.76
C LYS A 34 -3.26 7.45 -21.67
N GLN A 35 -3.11 8.78 -21.70
CA GLN A 35 -2.44 9.52 -20.64
C GLN A 35 -3.27 9.60 -19.36
N MET A 36 -4.60 9.71 -19.48
CA MET A 36 -5.51 9.61 -18.33
C MET A 36 -5.46 8.20 -17.73
N LEU A 37 -5.54 7.16 -18.56
CA LEU A 37 -5.42 5.77 -18.13
C LEU A 37 -4.05 5.47 -17.51
N LYS A 38 -2.96 6.01 -18.06
CA LYS A 38 -1.61 5.83 -17.50
C LYS A 38 -1.40 6.48 -16.13
N LEU A 39 -2.18 7.50 -15.79
CA LEU A 39 -2.25 8.04 -14.43
C LEU A 39 -3.12 7.18 -13.51
N MET A 40 -4.05 6.40 -14.09
CA MET A 40 -5.00 5.52 -13.40
C MET A 40 -4.53 4.06 -13.33
N ASP A 41 -3.48 3.66 -14.07
CA ASP A 41 -2.87 2.32 -14.16
C ASP A 41 -2.18 1.84 -12.86
N SER A 42 -2.59 2.32 -11.69
CA SER A 42 -2.15 1.76 -10.41
C SER A 42 -3.26 1.69 -9.38
N THR A 43 -4.52 1.55 -9.80
CA THR A 43 -5.49 0.83 -8.97
C THR A 43 -5.30 -0.65 -9.22
N ILE A 44 -4.26 -1.22 -8.61
CA ILE A 44 -4.32 -2.63 -8.26
C ILE A 44 -5.49 -2.72 -7.29
N ASP A 45 -6.55 -3.45 -7.65
CA ASP A 45 -7.68 -3.62 -6.77
C ASP A 45 -7.23 -4.46 -5.57
N GLU A 46 -7.01 -3.77 -4.44
CA GLU A 46 -6.64 -4.40 -3.19
C GLU A 46 -7.89 -4.96 -2.52
N VAL A 47 -8.03 -6.29 -2.57
CA VAL A 47 -9.11 -6.99 -1.88
C VAL A 47 -8.70 -7.21 -0.43
N VAL A 48 -9.45 -6.61 0.50
CA VAL A 48 -9.26 -6.80 1.94
C VAL A 48 -9.65 -8.24 2.33
N ILE A 49 -8.70 -8.97 2.89
CA ILE A 49 -8.88 -10.36 3.35
C ILE A 49 -9.26 -10.40 4.83
N ALA A 50 -8.62 -9.56 5.64
CA ALA A 50 -8.78 -9.58 7.09
C ALA A 50 -8.46 -8.23 7.72
N GLU A 51 -9.05 -7.99 8.88
CA GLU A 51 -8.80 -6.80 9.69
C GLU A 51 -8.54 -7.20 11.14
N ALA A 52 -7.49 -6.62 11.73
CA ALA A 52 -7.18 -6.74 13.15
C ALA A 52 -6.89 -5.38 13.76
N GLU A 53 -7.22 -5.21 15.03
CA GLU A 53 -6.96 -3.99 15.78
C GLU A 53 -5.86 -4.22 16.80
N ILE A 54 -4.92 -3.26 16.91
CA ILE A 54 -3.89 -3.26 17.94
C ILE A 54 -4.51 -2.78 19.26
N LEU A 55 -4.62 -3.69 20.22
CA LEU A 55 -5.20 -3.39 21.54
C LEU A 55 -4.14 -3.04 22.57
N GLU A 56 -2.97 -3.66 22.48
CA GLU A 56 -1.87 -3.45 23.42
C GLU A 56 -0.53 -3.51 22.70
N ILE A 57 0.48 -2.85 23.28
CA ILE A 57 1.84 -2.87 22.78
C ILE A 57 2.73 -3.39 23.89
N PHE A 58 3.47 -4.45 23.60
CA PHE A 58 4.47 -5.02 24.50
C PHE A 58 5.87 -4.72 23.98
N GLU A 59 6.83 -4.62 24.88
CA GLU A 59 8.23 -4.56 24.53
C GLU A 59 8.96 -5.69 25.25
N MET A 60 9.61 -6.57 24.48
CA MET A 60 10.37 -7.68 25.05
C MET A 60 11.71 -7.79 24.34
N LYS A 61 12.80 -7.78 25.12
CA LYS A 61 14.19 -7.89 24.60
C LYS A 61 14.51 -6.84 23.50
N GLY A 62 13.93 -5.64 23.61
CA GLY A 62 14.11 -4.55 22.66
C GLY A 62 13.38 -4.73 21.32
N GLU A 63 12.43 -5.67 21.22
CA GLU A 63 11.49 -5.76 20.09
C GLU A 63 10.09 -5.33 20.56
N LYS A 64 9.47 -4.41 19.82
CA LYS A 64 8.05 -4.04 20.00
C LYS A 64 7.15 -5.12 19.39
N ILE A 65 6.14 -5.53 20.15
CA ILE A 65 5.17 -6.55 19.79
C ILE A 65 3.78 -5.91 19.83
N ALA A 66 3.05 -5.98 18.71
CA ALA A 66 1.67 -5.54 18.63
C ALA A 66 0.75 -6.68 19.11
N GLY A 67 0.09 -6.51 20.25
CA GLY A 67 -1.00 -7.36 20.70
C GLY A 67 -2.26 -7.01 19.93
N VAL A 68 -2.65 -7.86 18.97
CA VAL A 68 -3.77 -7.61 18.08
C VAL A 68 -4.93 -8.55 18.34
N ARG A 69 -6.15 -8.07 18.07
CA ARG A 69 -7.36 -8.90 18.00
C ARG A 69 -7.92 -8.86 16.58
N VAL A 70 -8.09 -10.03 15.98
CA VAL A 70 -8.64 -10.12 14.62
C VAL A 70 -10.15 -9.91 14.65
N LYS A 71 -10.63 -8.87 13.97
CA LYS A 71 -12.06 -8.57 13.82
C LYS A 71 -12.70 -9.47 12.78
N THR A 72 -12.09 -9.55 11.60
CA THR A 72 -12.64 -10.25 10.43
C THR A 72 -11.56 -11.02 9.69
N GLY A 73 -11.94 -12.12 9.04
CA GLY A 73 -11.04 -12.92 8.21
C GLY A 73 -10.00 -13.74 8.99
N GLU A 74 -8.88 -14.00 8.34
CA GLU A 74 -7.69 -14.63 8.90
C GLU A 74 -6.43 -13.90 8.40
N ILE A 75 -5.45 -13.69 9.28
CA ILE A 75 -4.16 -13.10 8.92
C ILE A 75 -3.11 -14.20 8.93
N LYS A 76 -2.37 -14.32 7.83
CA LYS A 76 -1.24 -15.24 7.67
C LYS A 76 0.07 -14.47 7.79
N GLN A 77 1.11 -15.18 8.22
CA GLN A 77 2.46 -14.61 8.39
C GLN A 77 3.03 -13.96 7.12
N HIS A 78 2.59 -14.39 5.94
CA HIS A 78 3.11 -13.92 4.65
C HIS A 78 2.13 -13.02 3.88
N ASP A 79 1.03 -12.59 4.49
CA ASP A 79 0.09 -11.68 3.84
C ASP A 79 0.70 -10.28 3.68
N LEU A 80 0.24 -9.55 2.66
CA LEU A 80 0.49 -8.13 2.52
C LEU A 80 -0.37 -7.37 3.51
N LEU A 81 0.22 -6.40 4.20
CA LEU A 81 -0.45 -5.68 5.27
C LEU A 81 -0.36 -4.16 5.07
N HIS A 82 -1.44 -3.48 5.40
CA HIS A 82 -1.45 -2.06 5.73
C HIS A 82 -1.59 -1.88 7.24
N LEU A 83 -0.76 -1.01 7.80
CA LEU A 83 -0.99 -0.39 9.10
C LEU A 83 -1.75 0.91 8.85
N LYS A 84 -3.01 0.98 9.29
CA LYS A 84 -3.87 2.15 9.18
C LYS A 84 -4.06 2.82 10.53
N ARG A 85 -4.07 4.16 10.52
CA ARG A 85 -4.46 4.98 11.66
C ARG A 85 -5.66 5.81 11.25
N GLY A 86 -6.84 5.42 11.72
CA GLY A 86 -8.08 5.90 11.11
C GLY A 86 -8.20 5.40 9.67
N GLU A 87 -8.29 6.33 8.72
CA GLU A 87 -8.39 6.01 7.28
C GLU A 87 -7.05 6.08 6.54
N GLU A 88 -6.00 6.64 7.15
CA GLU A 88 -4.69 6.82 6.51
C GLU A 88 -3.80 5.60 6.67
N ILE A 89 -3.09 5.23 5.58
CA ILE A 89 -2.06 4.18 5.61
C ILE A 89 -0.76 4.79 6.14
N VAL A 90 -0.34 4.35 7.33
CA VAL A 90 0.88 4.79 7.99
C VAL A 90 2.10 4.02 7.47
N ALA A 91 1.95 2.72 7.22
CA ALA A 91 3.03 1.86 6.77
C ALA A 91 2.50 0.55 6.15
N ASN A 92 3.37 -0.14 5.41
CA ASN A 92 3.10 -1.46 4.85
C ASN A 92 4.04 -2.50 5.50
N PRO A 93 3.74 -2.97 6.72
CA PRO A 93 4.68 -3.77 7.48
C PRO A 93 4.70 -5.23 7.02
N VAL A 94 5.85 -5.88 7.20
CA VAL A 94 5.99 -7.33 6.96
C VAL A 94 6.14 -8.04 8.29
N ILE A 95 5.32 -9.05 8.55
CA ILE A 95 5.40 -9.87 9.75
C ILE A 95 6.75 -10.62 9.77
N LYS A 96 7.43 -10.55 10.90
CA LYS A 96 8.59 -11.39 11.24
C LYS A 96 8.12 -12.66 11.95
N ARG A 97 7.27 -12.53 12.97
CA ARG A 97 6.76 -13.63 13.80
C ARG A 97 5.35 -13.33 14.31
N MET A 98 4.55 -14.39 14.47
CA MET A 98 3.24 -14.35 15.12
C MET A 98 3.24 -15.33 16.30
N MET A 99 2.70 -14.91 17.44
CA MET A 99 2.62 -15.74 18.64
C MET A 99 1.21 -15.69 19.23
N HIS A 100 0.70 -16.83 19.69
CA HIS A 100 -0.49 -16.90 20.53
C HIS A 100 -0.07 -17.38 21.91
N GLY A 101 -0.08 -16.48 22.90
CA GLY A 101 0.52 -16.76 24.20
C GLY A 101 2.02 -17.07 24.08
N LYS A 102 2.41 -18.33 24.29
CA LYS A 102 3.81 -18.79 24.19
C LYS A 102 4.12 -19.55 22.89
N ASP A 103 3.09 -19.89 22.11
CA ASP A 103 3.24 -20.72 20.92
C ASP A 103 3.40 -19.87 19.66
N GLU A 104 4.35 -20.24 18.79
CA GLU A 104 4.53 -19.60 17.49
C GLU A 104 3.52 -20.17 16.49
N ILE A 105 2.76 -19.27 15.86
CA ILE A 105 1.67 -19.62 14.93
C ILE A 105 1.94 -19.03 13.55
N LYS A 106 1.32 -19.61 12.51
CA LYS A 106 1.43 -19.11 11.12
C LYS A 106 0.19 -18.36 10.64
N VAL A 107 -0.96 -18.59 11.31
CA VAL A 107 -2.26 -18.04 10.94
C VAL A 107 -3.02 -17.72 12.22
N VAL A 108 -3.64 -16.54 12.27
CA VAL A 108 -4.59 -16.15 13.32
C VAL A 108 -5.94 -15.87 12.68
N LYS A 109 -6.99 -16.49 13.22
CA LYS A 109 -8.37 -16.34 12.73
C LYS A 109 -9.11 -15.26 13.51
N SER A 110 -10.19 -14.75 12.91
CA SER A 110 -11.17 -13.89 13.58
C SER A 110 -11.53 -14.35 14.99
N LYS A 111 -11.78 -13.38 15.87
CA LYS A 111 -12.09 -13.54 17.30
C LYS A 111 -10.96 -14.09 18.16
N ASN A 112 -9.79 -14.37 17.59
CA ASN A 112 -8.59 -14.70 18.36
C ASN A 112 -7.62 -13.52 18.43
N GLU A 113 -6.70 -13.64 19.37
CA GLU A 113 -5.64 -12.67 19.61
C GLU A 113 -4.28 -13.24 19.20
N ALA A 114 -3.38 -12.37 18.77
CA ALA A 114 -2.01 -12.74 18.50
C ALA A 114 -1.06 -11.57 18.78
N GLY A 115 0.16 -11.90 19.21
CA GLY A 115 1.28 -10.97 19.22
C GLY A 115 1.96 -10.98 17.85
N LEU A 116 1.99 -9.84 17.18
CA LEU A 116 2.70 -9.63 15.91
C LEU A 116 4.01 -8.90 16.17
N THR A 117 5.11 -9.47 15.64
CA THR A 117 6.40 -8.77 15.55
C THR A 117 6.69 -8.52 14.09
N PHE A 118 7.14 -7.32 13.74
CA PHE A 118 7.42 -6.93 12.36
C PHE A 118 8.92 -6.98 12.04
N LYS A 119 9.26 -7.16 10.76
CA LYS A 119 10.66 -7.18 10.30
C LYS A 119 11.34 -5.83 10.51
N ASN A 120 10.61 -4.74 10.31
CA ASN A 120 11.10 -3.39 10.57
C ASN A 120 10.95 -3.07 12.07
N LYS A 121 12.07 -3.07 12.80
CA LYS A 121 12.11 -2.75 14.24
C LYS A 121 11.79 -1.30 14.57
N LYS A 122 11.92 -0.39 13.61
CA LYS A 122 11.62 1.04 13.76
C LYS A 122 10.18 1.37 13.36
N LEU A 123 9.36 0.35 13.08
CA LEU A 123 7.96 0.56 12.78
C LEU A 123 7.26 1.09 14.03
N GLU A 124 6.71 2.30 13.92
CA GLU A 124 5.92 2.91 14.98
C GLU A 124 4.44 2.58 14.74
N PHE A 125 3.88 1.76 15.61
CA PHE A 125 2.45 1.48 15.69
C PHE A 125 1.93 1.88 17.06
N GLN A 126 0.64 2.21 17.13
CA GLN A 126 -0.04 2.71 18.31
C GLN A 126 -1.26 1.85 18.63
N VAL A 127 -1.70 1.88 19.89
CA VAL A 127 -2.97 1.26 20.28
C VAL A 127 -4.10 1.97 19.54
N GLY A 128 -5.01 1.19 18.96
CA GLY A 128 -6.09 1.67 18.09
C GLY A 128 -5.75 1.70 16.60
N ASP A 129 -4.49 1.47 16.21
CA ASP A 129 -4.15 1.27 14.79
C ASP A 129 -4.76 -0.05 14.29
N LEU A 130 -5.12 -0.09 13.00
CA LEU A 130 -5.67 -1.26 12.32
C LEU A 130 -4.61 -1.91 11.42
N ILE A 131 -4.51 -3.22 11.51
CA ILE A 131 -3.77 -4.07 10.58
C ILE A 131 -4.76 -4.66 9.58
N VAL A 132 -4.62 -4.27 8.32
CA VAL A 132 -5.47 -4.74 7.23
C VAL A 132 -4.65 -5.65 6.33
N ALA A 133 -5.01 -6.93 6.27
CA ALA A 133 -4.43 -7.87 5.32
C ALA A 133 -5.17 -7.79 3.99
N TYR A 134 -4.43 -7.74 2.89
CA TYR A 134 -5.01 -7.57 1.55
C TYR A 134 -4.30 -8.43 0.52
N ARG A 135 -4.98 -8.64 -0.62
CA ARG A 135 -4.43 -9.27 -1.82
C ARG A 135 -4.57 -8.31 -2.98
N GLN A 136 -3.55 -8.32 -3.83
CA GLN A 136 -3.57 -7.66 -5.11
C GLN A 136 -4.25 -8.58 -6.13
N GLU A 137 -5.41 -8.17 -6.65
CA GLU A 137 -5.99 -8.78 -7.84
C GLU A 137 -5.53 -8.00 -9.09
N GLU A 138 -5.19 -8.73 -10.16
CA GLU A 138 -4.80 -8.18 -11.46
C GLU A 138 -6.02 -7.93 -12.36
#